data_AF-A0A0D2FJS6-F1
#
_entry.id   AF-A0A0D2FJS6-F1
#
_cell.length_a   1.000
_cell.length_b   1.000
_cell.length_c   1.000
_cell.angle_alpha   90.00
_cell.angle_beta   90.00
_cell.angle_gamma   90.00
#
_symmetry.space_group_name_H-M   'P 1'
#
loop_
_entity.id
_entity.type
_entity.pdbx_description
1 polymer ?
#
loop_
_entity_poly.entity_id
_entity_poly.type
_entity_poly.pdbx_seq_one_letter_code
_entity_poly.pdbx_strand_id
1 'polypeptide(L)'
;MIEAAALGLFLPDPSPGNGPPAMSDGLAPASIQRILVESGVMVPKLLYYDPGNHILVLSDLGRLPDVSQIFIDLGGFTPGPSIAELKAPPYAPILGCPLEAWQTQSFRDAGEKLGSFFARLHDPGTHRSVMGPGSIPPQDGSRDDPKAPDTFPSLPELKSIVHDHAIKPLLPQLLNCPSLLDEEEAAVIFAAVEADFLRACPLEEQCFVLGDCWTGAVLLDLSPAVGPMGVGVGVIDWEFSNTAGRGINGDVSQFLAHLECLRVAVHTREVQLVSGHLSALNAIVEGFVEKYRTIQTKEFADRIMRSAYLSHGAEIVNCAFWKTWICEDPQCSSCVQKSGSCPQPKVQCNLVSKLVDRGLSFLRAAVAKDPRAMTDKLRQGVSPSGSDGAQTAAGLYDFFERP
;
A
#
# COMPACT_ATOMS: atom_id res chain seq x y z
N MET A 1 9.70 -12.20 -6.86
CA MET A 1 10.57 -11.37 -7.74
C MET A 1 10.83 -12.05 -9.08
N ILE A 2 10.81 -13.38 -9.11
CA ILE A 2 10.85 -14.19 -10.33
C ILE A 2 9.70 -13.83 -11.28
N GLU A 3 8.50 -13.51 -10.77
CA GLU A 3 7.37 -13.03 -11.60
C GLU A 3 7.68 -11.66 -12.25
N ALA A 4 8.12 -10.66 -11.46
CA ALA A 4 8.58 -9.36 -11.97
C ALA A 4 9.72 -9.46 -13.00
N ALA A 5 10.65 -10.38 -12.78
CA ALA A 5 11.77 -10.63 -13.68
C ALA A 5 11.37 -11.42 -14.93
N ALA A 6 10.45 -12.38 -14.80
CA ALA A 6 9.87 -13.14 -15.91
C ALA A 6 8.96 -12.27 -16.80
N LEU A 7 8.37 -11.22 -16.24
CA LEU A 7 7.60 -10.22 -16.95
C LEU A 7 8.47 -9.21 -17.73
N GLY A 8 9.80 -9.34 -17.70
CA GLY A 8 10.70 -8.46 -18.45
C GLY A 8 10.68 -7.00 -17.98
N LEU A 9 10.12 -6.72 -16.80
CA LEU A 9 9.89 -5.36 -16.27
C LEU A 9 11.18 -4.55 -16.11
N PHE A 10 12.30 -5.26 -16.06
CA PHE A 10 13.63 -4.71 -15.83
C PHE A 10 14.61 -5.00 -16.95
N LEU A 11 14.17 -5.61 -18.06
CA LEU A 11 15.04 -5.83 -19.21
C LEU A 11 15.33 -4.47 -19.88
N PRO A 12 16.60 -4.13 -20.16
CA PRO A 12 16.93 -2.94 -20.92
C PRO A 12 16.34 -3.03 -22.35
N ASP A 13 16.02 -1.89 -22.96
CA ASP A 13 15.73 -1.83 -24.39
C ASP A 13 16.84 -2.55 -25.17
N PRO A 14 16.51 -3.26 -26.26
CA PRO A 14 17.54 -3.70 -27.19
C PRO A 14 18.28 -2.46 -27.69
N SER A 15 19.52 -2.27 -27.23
CA SER A 15 20.38 -1.17 -27.66
C SER A 15 20.39 -1.09 -29.19
N PRO A 16 20.30 0.11 -29.79
CA PRO A 16 20.41 0.28 -31.24
C PRO A 16 21.86 0.00 -31.65
N GLY A 17 22.18 -1.26 -31.89
CA GLY A 17 23.48 -1.70 -32.41
C GLY A 17 23.63 -1.32 -33.87
N ASN A 18 24.67 -0.54 -34.16
CA ASN A 18 25.11 -0.09 -35.48
C ASN A 18 24.96 -1.14 -36.61
N GLY A 19 23.95 -0.96 -37.47
CA GLY A 19 23.78 -1.67 -38.74
C GLY A 19 22.66 -1.04 -39.57
N PRO A 20 22.79 -0.94 -40.92
CA PRO A 20 21.77 -0.31 -41.76
C PRO A 20 20.52 -1.21 -41.90
N PRO A 21 19.35 -0.62 -42.24
CA PRO A 21 18.06 -1.02 -41.69
C PRO A 21 17.41 -2.17 -42.46
N ALA A 22 16.99 -3.20 -41.74
CA ALA A 22 15.82 -3.98 -42.13
C ALA A 22 14.63 -3.39 -41.38
N MET A 23 13.63 -2.91 -42.13
CA MET A 23 12.37 -2.43 -41.56
C MET A 23 11.73 -3.55 -40.71
N SER A 24 11.75 -3.36 -39.40
CA SER A 24 10.96 -4.11 -38.44
C SER A 24 10.39 -3.09 -37.47
N ASP A 25 9.07 -3.09 -37.37
CA ASP A 25 8.23 -2.13 -36.65
C ASP A 25 8.70 -1.82 -35.23
N GLY A 26 8.53 -0.54 -34.86
CA GLY A 26 8.94 0.01 -33.57
C GLY A 26 8.31 -0.71 -32.39
N LEU A 27 9.15 -1.36 -31.59
CA LEU A 27 8.82 -1.70 -30.21
C LEU A 27 8.89 -0.40 -29.40
N ALA A 28 7.71 0.10 -29.01
CA ALA A 28 7.57 1.19 -28.05
C ALA A 28 8.32 0.83 -26.75
N PRO A 29 8.94 1.81 -26.04
CA PRO A 29 9.64 1.55 -24.79
C PRO A 29 8.76 0.73 -23.83
N ALA A 30 9.37 -0.26 -23.18
CA ALA A 30 8.70 -1.12 -22.20
C ALA A 30 7.83 -0.25 -21.27
N SER A 31 6.54 -0.58 -21.13
CA SER A 31 5.54 0.34 -20.55
C SER A 31 5.87 0.82 -19.14
N ILE A 32 6.67 0.07 -18.39
CA ILE A 32 7.18 0.48 -17.07
C ILE A 32 8.24 1.57 -17.14
N GLN A 33 9.19 1.52 -18.08
CA GLN A 33 10.20 2.59 -18.20
C GLN A 33 9.54 3.95 -18.43
N ARG A 34 8.46 3.97 -19.21
CA ARG A 34 7.63 5.15 -19.39
C ARG A 34 6.98 5.60 -18.08
N ILE A 35 6.41 4.69 -17.29
CA ILE A 35 5.85 4.98 -15.96
C ILE A 35 6.91 5.60 -15.05
N LEU A 36 8.12 5.03 -15.01
CA LEU A 36 9.22 5.52 -14.18
C LEU A 36 9.64 6.94 -14.57
N VAL A 37 9.75 7.22 -15.87
CA VAL A 37 10.09 8.57 -16.38
C VAL A 37 8.98 9.57 -16.07
N GLU A 38 7.71 9.21 -16.30
CA GLU A 38 6.58 10.12 -16.11
C GLU A 38 6.21 10.37 -14.63
N SER A 39 6.48 9.41 -13.75
CA SER A 39 6.25 9.54 -12.31
C SER A 39 7.46 10.08 -11.54
N GLY A 40 8.68 9.88 -12.07
CA GLY A 40 9.91 10.17 -11.35
C GLY A 40 10.18 9.22 -10.18
N VAL A 41 9.50 8.07 -10.13
CA VAL A 41 9.75 6.99 -9.16
C VAL A 41 10.87 6.09 -9.67
N MET A 42 11.73 5.65 -8.76
CA MET A 42 12.85 4.74 -9.01
C MET A 42 12.46 3.32 -8.62
N VAL A 43 12.90 2.33 -9.40
CA VAL A 43 12.82 0.91 -9.05
C VAL A 43 14.17 0.25 -9.32
N PRO A 44 14.55 -0.82 -8.59
CA PRO A 44 15.79 -1.53 -8.85
C PRO A 44 15.83 -2.05 -10.29
N LYS A 45 16.94 -1.82 -11.00
CA LYS A 45 17.17 -2.36 -12.34
C LYS A 45 17.70 -3.78 -12.23
N LEU A 46 17.24 -4.69 -13.09
CA LEU A 46 17.80 -6.03 -13.21
C LEU A 46 19.13 -5.94 -13.95
N LEU A 47 20.20 -6.31 -13.25
CA LEU A 47 21.55 -6.32 -13.79
C LEU A 47 21.93 -7.71 -14.33
N TYR A 48 21.44 -8.77 -13.67
CA TYR A 48 21.72 -10.15 -14.05
C TYR A 48 20.61 -11.09 -13.54
N TYR A 49 20.28 -12.10 -14.34
CA TYR A 49 19.35 -13.17 -13.98
C TYR A 49 19.94 -14.52 -14.40
N ASP A 50 20.11 -15.42 -13.44
CA ASP A 50 20.43 -16.82 -13.65
C ASP A 50 19.22 -17.68 -13.26
N PRO A 51 18.41 -18.13 -14.23
CA PRO A 51 17.26 -18.97 -13.96
C PRO A 51 17.63 -20.37 -13.46
N GLY A 52 18.82 -20.89 -13.81
CA GLY A 52 19.23 -22.25 -13.45
C GLY A 52 19.61 -22.38 -11.98
N ASN A 53 20.07 -21.30 -11.37
CA ASN A 53 20.43 -21.23 -9.95
C ASN A 53 19.49 -20.34 -9.12
N HIS A 54 18.43 -19.81 -9.73
CA HIS A 54 17.48 -18.88 -9.10
C HIS A 54 18.15 -17.61 -8.52
N ILE A 55 19.13 -17.05 -9.24
CA ILE A 55 19.87 -15.86 -8.79
C ILE A 55 19.38 -14.62 -9.54
N LEU A 56 19.07 -13.58 -8.78
CA LEU A 56 18.79 -12.23 -9.28
C LEU A 56 19.82 -11.24 -8.73
N VAL A 57 20.35 -10.38 -9.60
CA VAL A 57 21.18 -9.24 -9.20
C VAL A 57 20.49 -7.96 -9.66
N LEU A 58 20.20 -7.08 -8.70
CA LEU A 58 19.52 -5.81 -8.93
C LEU A 58 20.46 -4.64 -8.63
N SER A 59 20.18 -3.48 -9.23
CA SER A 59 20.84 -2.23 -8.85
C SER A 59 20.39 -1.79 -7.47
N ASP A 60 21.34 -1.35 -6.65
CA ASP A 60 21.06 -0.67 -5.40
C ASP A 60 20.47 0.73 -5.69
N LEU A 61 19.35 1.07 -5.03
CA LEU A 61 18.76 2.42 -5.07
C LEU A 61 19.48 3.40 -4.13
N GLY A 62 20.49 2.93 -3.40
CA GLY A 62 21.26 3.69 -2.44
C GLY A 62 20.68 3.60 -1.03
N ARG A 63 21.24 4.40 -0.11
CA ARG A 63 20.83 4.44 1.30
C ARG A 63 19.58 5.29 1.49
N LEU A 64 18.46 4.82 0.96
CA LEU A 64 17.15 5.43 1.12
C LEU A 64 16.38 4.71 2.24
N PRO A 65 15.89 5.42 3.27
CA PRO A 65 15.04 4.85 4.29
C PRO A 65 13.68 4.55 3.71
N ASP A 66 13.07 3.48 4.20
CA ASP A 66 11.65 3.24 3.97
C ASP A 66 10.77 4.17 4.81
N VAL A 67 9.50 4.31 4.42
CA VAL A 67 8.54 5.15 5.14
C VAL A 67 8.36 4.70 6.59
N SER A 68 8.40 3.40 6.88
CA SER A 68 8.32 2.89 8.26
C SER A 68 9.52 3.35 9.10
N GLN A 69 10.71 3.43 8.51
CA GLN A 69 11.91 3.95 9.18
C GLN A 69 11.85 5.47 9.41
N ILE A 70 11.23 6.24 8.50
CA ILE A 70 11.03 7.69 8.68
C ILE A 70 10.07 7.98 9.84
N PHE A 71 9.00 7.18 9.96
CA PHE A 71 7.99 7.30 11.01
C PHE A 71 8.24 6.38 12.20
N ILE A 72 9.50 5.95 12.38
CA ILE A 72 9.88 4.97 13.40
C ILE A 72 9.37 5.29 14.80
N ASP A 73 9.40 6.58 15.15
CA ASP A 73 9.05 7.03 16.49
C ASP A 73 7.64 6.58 16.85
N LEU A 74 6.69 6.53 15.89
CA LEU A 74 5.29 6.17 16.10
C LEU A 74 5.07 4.71 16.53
N GLY A 75 6.07 3.84 16.39
CA GLY A 75 5.89 2.40 16.47
C GLY A 75 5.13 1.87 15.25
N GLY A 76 5.33 0.60 14.91
CA GLY A 76 4.81 0.01 13.68
C GLY A 76 5.83 -0.80 12.89
N PHE A 77 6.85 -1.33 13.57
CA PHE A 77 7.88 -2.18 12.98
C PHE A 77 7.57 -3.66 13.17
N THR A 78 7.92 -4.49 12.20
CA THR A 78 7.78 -5.95 12.27
C THR A 78 8.71 -6.51 13.35
N PRO A 79 8.28 -7.43 14.24
CA PRO A 79 9.14 -8.08 15.22
C PRO A 79 10.32 -8.81 14.55
N GLY A 80 11.57 -8.60 15.01
CA GLY A 80 12.74 -9.28 14.45
C GLY A 80 14.02 -8.45 14.26
N PRO A 81 13.97 -7.18 13.82
CA PRO A 81 15.13 -6.31 13.83
C PRO A 81 15.45 -5.90 15.27
N SER A 82 16.73 -5.88 15.64
CA SER A 82 17.16 -5.33 16.92
C SER A 82 16.70 -3.87 17.03
N ILE A 83 15.80 -3.58 17.96
CA ILE A 83 15.31 -2.21 18.23
C ILE A 83 16.48 -1.25 18.50
N ALA A 84 17.61 -1.77 19.00
CA ALA A 84 18.80 -0.99 19.31
C ALA A 84 19.53 -0.40 18.09
N GLU A 85 19.21 -0.86 16.87
CA GLU A 85 19.88 -0.40 15.63
C GLU A 85 19.03 0.55 14.78
N LEU A 86 17.71 0.59 15.03
CA LEU A 86 16.79 1.40 14.26
C LEU A 86 16.84 2.85 14.76
N LYS A 87 17.56 3.70 14.03
CA LYS A 87 17.57 5.16 14.21
C LYS A 87 17.00 5.84 12.98
N ALA A 88 16.21 6.89 13.19
CA ALA A 88 15.83 7.77 12.10
C ALA A 88 17.10 8.29 11.39
N PRO A 89 17.08 8.40 10.04
CA PRO A 89 18.21 8.95 9.30
C PRO A 89 18.51 10.38 9.76
N PRO A 90 19.78 10.79 9.84
CA PRO A 90 20.15 12.11 10.36
C PRO A 90 19.65 13.28 9.50
N TYR A 91 19.25 13.01 8.25
CA TYR A 91 18.70 13.99 7.32
C TYR A 91 17.16 14.02 7.28
N ALA A 92 16.49 13.06 7.92
CA ALA A 92 15.04 13.07 8.00
C ALA A 92 14.57 14.23 8.92
N PRO A 93 13.50 14.96 8.58
CA PRO A 93 12.92 15.97 9.46
C PRO A 93 12.59 15.40 10.84
N ILE A 94 12.77 16.19 11.90
CA ILE A 94 12.34 15.83 13.25
C ILE A 94 10.81 15.97 13.31
N LEU A 95 10.10 14.85 13.18
CA LEU A 95 8.64 14.84 13.07
C LEU A 95 7.91 15.15 14.40
N GLY A 96 8.62 15.14 15.52
CA GLY A 96 8.08 15.55 16.83
C GLY A 96 7.78 17.05 16.95
N CYS A 97 8.25 17.86 16.00
CA CYS A 97 8.07 19.32 15.97
C CYS A 97 7.22 19.75 14.77
N PRO A 98 6.61 20.96 14.79
CA PRO A 98 5.98 21.51 13.60
C PRO A 98 6.96 21.55 12.43
N LEU A 99 6.51 21.09 11.26
CA LEU A 99 7.30 21.12 10.03
C LEU A 99 7.33 22.52 9.42
N GLU A 100 8.47 22.87 8.84
CA GLU A 100 8.56 24.02 7.95
C GLU A 100 7.76 23.77 6.67
N ALA A 101 7.25 24.82 6.03
CA ALA A 101 6.37 24.70 4.87
C ALA A 101 6.98 23.86 3.73
N TRP A 102 8.29 24.00 3.49
CA TRP A 102 8.99 23.22 2.46
C TRP A 102 9.11 21.74 2.83
N GLN A 103 9.20 21.38 4.11
CA GLN A 103 9.24 19.99 4.55
C GLN A 103 7.89 19.31 4.31
N THR A 104 6.81 20.00 4.68
CA THR A 104 5.44 19.55 4.36
C THR A 104 5.25 19.40 2.84
N GLN A 105 5.77 20.34 2.05
CA GLN A 105 5.72 20.24 0.59
C GLN A 105 6.51 19.03 0.06
N SER A 106 7.71 18.73 0.59
CA SER A 106 8.47 17.55 0.18
C SER A 106 7.70 16.24 0.43
N PHE A 107 6.97 16.14 1.54
CA PHE A 107 6.09 15.00 1.82
C PHE A 107 4.90 14.94 0.86
N ARG A 108 4.31 16.09 0.50
CA ARG A 108 3.25 16.16 -0.51
C ARG A 108 3.76 15.71 -1.88
N ASP A 109 4.91 16.22 -2.31
CA ASP A 109 5.55 15.87 -3.58
C ASP A 109 5.84 14.36 -3.65
N ALA A 110 6.22 13.73 -2.54
CA ALA A 110 6.43 12.28 -2.46
C ALA A 110 5.12 11.53 -2.67
N GLY A 111 4.05 11.98 -2.00
CA GLY A 111 2.69 11.52 -2.21
C GLY A 111 2.27 11.62 -3.67
N GLU A 112 2.47 12.78 -4.30
CA GLU A 112 2.13 13.00 -5.71
C GLU A 112 2.90 12.05 -6.65
N LYS A 113 4.20 11.86 -6.45
CA LYS A 113 4.99 10.92 -7.26
C LYS A 113 4.45 9.49 -7.16
N LEU A 114 4.14 9.04 -5.93
CA LEU A 114 3.55 7.72 -5.69
C LEU A 114 2.15 7.60 -6.32
N GLY A 115 1.30 8.61 -6.14
CA GLY A 115 -0.04 8.65 -6.73
C GLY A 115 0.01 8.58 -8.25
N SER A 116 0.94 9.33 -8.88
CA SER A 116 1.21 9.27 -10.32
C SER A 116 1.69 7.89 -10.77
N PHE A 117 2.64 7.31 -10.02
CA PHE A 117 3.18 6.00 -10.31
C PHE A 117 2.11 4.91 -10.28
N PHE A 118 1.40 4.75 -9.17
CA PHE A 118 0.37 3.72 -9.03
C PHE A 118 -0.82 3.95 -9.95
N ALA A 119 -1.20 5.19 -10.23
CA ALA A 119 -2.24 5.46 -11.21
C ALA A 119 -1.85 4.94 -12.60
N ARG A 120 -0.60 5.11 -13.03
CA ARG A 120 -0.15 4.61 -14.33
C ARG A 120 0.13 3.11 -14.31
N LEU A 121 0.60 2.57 -13.19
CA LEU A 121 0.80 1.13 -12.99
C LEU A 121 -0.52 0.37 -13.15
N HIS A 122 -1.57 0.88 -12.52
CA HIS A 122 -2.92 0.31 -12.54
C HIS A 122 -3.73 0.66 -13.80
N ASP A 123 -3.13 1.36 -14.76
CA ASP A 123 -3.81 1.70 -15.99
C ASP A 123 -4.06 0.46 -16.86
N PRO A 124 -5.27 0.28 -17.43
CA PRO A 124 -5.54 -0.85 -18.32
C PRO A 124 -4.63 -0.92 -19.54
N GLY A 125 -4.09 0.22 -20.00
CA GLY A 125 -3.09 0.29 -21.06
C GLY A 125 -1.77 -0.36 -20.64
N THR A 126 -1.29 -0.08 -19.43
CA THR A 126 -0.11 -0.74 -18.86
C THR A 126 -0.34 -2.24 -18.75
N HIS A 127 -1.48 -2.66 -18.22
CA HIS A 127 -1.82 -4.08 -18.12
C HIS A 127 -1.80 -4.79 -19.48
N ARG A 128 -2.43 -4.21 -20.51
CA ARG A 128 -2.40 -4.76 -21.88
C ARG A 128 -0.99 -4.84 -22.45
N SER A 129 -0.16 -3.82 -22.22
CA SER A 129 1.22 -3.82 -22.69
C SER A 129 2.07 -4.89 -22.03
N VAL A 130 1.87 -5.15 -20.73
CA VAL A 130 2.58 -6.20 -19.98
C VAL A 130 2.12 -7.59 -20.44
N MET A 131 0.81 -7.78 -20.67
CA MET A 131 0.26 -9.07 -21.12
C MET A 131 0.59 -9.38 -22.59
N GLY A 132 0.88 -8.39 -23.42
CA GLY A 132 1.14 -8.55 -24.85
C GLY A 132 -0.11 -8.85 -25.70
N PRO A 133 -0.01 -8.74 -27.05
CA PRO A 133 -1.16 -8.85 -27.96
C PRO A 133 -1.78 -10.26 -28.10
N GLY A 134 -1.20 -11.31 -27.49
CA GLY A 134 -1.65 -12.70 -27.61
C GLY A 134 -2.50 -13.24 -26.45
N SER A 135 -2.72 -12.44 -25.40
CA SER A 135 -3.19 -12.93 -24.09
C SER A 135 -4.65 -12.57 -23.77
N ILE A 136 -5.38 -12.01 -24.73
CA ILE A 136 -6.82 -11.73 -24.60
C ILE A 136 -7.57 -12.98 -25.07
N PRO A 137 -8.37 -13.66 -24.22
CA PRO A 137 -9.19 -14.77 -24.68
C PRO A 137 -10.21 -14.26 -25.71
N PRO A 138 -10.47 -15.01 -26.79
CA PRO A 138 -11.50 -14.63 -27.75
C PRO A 138 -12.87 -14.58 -27.07
N GLN A 139 -13.64 -13.52 -27.34
CA GLN A 139 -15.00 -13.35 -26.82
C GLN A 139 -16.03 -14.31 -27.44
N ASP A 140 -15.65 -15.19 -28.36
CA ASP A 140 -16.56 -16.10 -29.03
C ASP A 140 -16.46 -17.54 -28.50
N GLY A 141 -17.59 -17.99 -27.94
CA GLY A 141 -17.77 -19.31 -27.33
C GLY A 141 -17.83 -20.46 -28.33
N SER A 142 -16.74 -20.73 -29.06
CA SER A 142 -16.64 -22.01 -29.78
C SER A 142 -15.21 -22.54 -29.90
N ARG A 143 -15.08 -23.80 -29.46
CA ARG A 143 -14.13 -24.86 -29.81
C ARG A 143 -13.14 -25.29 -28.72
N ASP A 144 -13.28 -26.59 -28.47
CA ASP A 144 -12.51 -27.48 -27.61
C ASP A 144 -11.02 -27.56 -27.99
N ASP A 145 -10.20 -27.44 -26.94
CA ASP A 145 -8.96 -28.18 -26.66
C ASP A 145 -7.63 -27.76 -27.34
N PRO A 146 -6.46 -28.08 -26.73
CA PRO A 146 -5.96 -27.48 -25.50
C PRO A 146 -4.52 -26.97 -25.70
N LYS A 147 -4.29 -25.72 -25.30
CA LYS A 147 -3.06 -25.21 -24.70
C LYS A 147 -3.36 -23.76 -24.41
N ALA A 148 -3.77 -23.49 -23.16
CA ALA A 148 -3.77 -22.13 -22.66
C ALA A 148 -2.39 -21.54 -22.99
N PRO A 149 -2.30 -20.39 -23.68
CA PRO A 149 -1.02 -19.75 -23.90
C PRO A 149 -0.40 -19.53 -22.53
N ASP A 150 0.74 -20.20 -22.33
CA ASP A 150 1.60 -20.21 -21.16
C ASP A 150 1.05 -19.40 -19.99
N THR A 151 0.30 -20.08 -19.13
CA THR A 151 -0.08 -19.59 -17.80
C THR A 151 1.17 -19.03 -17.16
N PHE A 152 1.23 -17.71 -17.05
CA PHE A 152 2.11 -17.01 -16.13
C PHE A 152 2.04 -17.77 -14.80
N PRO A 153 3.17 -18.10 -14.17
CA PRO A 153 3.15 -18.75 -12.88
C PRO A 153 2.74 -17.70 -11.86
N SER A 154 1.45 -17.33 -11.81
CA SER A 154 0.87 -16.91 -10.54
C SER A 154 1.02 -18.14 -9.67
N LEU A 155 2.09 -18.22 -8.88
CA LEU A 155 2.36 -19.37 -8.02
C LEU A 155 1.08 -19.62 -7.22
N PRO A 156 0.28 -20.67 -7.51
CA PRO A 156 -0.98 -20.87 -6.80
C PRO A 156 -0.72 -21.01 -5.29
N GLU A 157 0.48 -21.46 -4.94
CA GLU A 157 1.02 -21.52 -3.59
C GLU A 157 1.04 -20.15 -2.89
N LEU A 158 1.30 -19.06 -3.62
CA LEU A 158 1.35 -17.71 -3.05
C LEU A 158 -0.03 -17.25 -2.57
N LYS A 159 -1.09 -17.52 -3.34
CA LYS A 159 -2.46 -17.21 -2.91
C LYS A 159 -2.84 -18.00 -1.67
N SER A 160 -2.43 -19.27 -1.56
CA SER A 160 -2.64 -20.06 -0.33
C SER A 160 -1.82 -19.54 0.85
N ILE A 161 -0.57 -19.12 0.64
CA ILE A 161 0.28 -18.53 1.69
C ILE A 161 -0.38 -17.25 2.23
N VAL A 162 -0.82 -16.35 1.35
CA VAL A 162 -1.51 -15.12 1.77
C VAL A 162 -2.83 -15.45 2.45
N HIS A 163 -3.60 -16.43 1.97
CA HIS A 163 -4.83 -16.86 2.65
C HIS A 163 -4.54 -17.34 4.07
N ASP A 164 -3.56 -18.22 4.24
CA ASP A 164 -3.24 -18.86 5.51
C ASP A 164 -2.59 -17.91 6.53
N HIS A 165 -1.78 -16.97 6.06
CA HIS A 165 -0.98 -16.11 6.93
C HIS A 165 -1.52 -14.68 7.06
N ALA A 166 -2.31 -14.19 6.10
CA ALA A 166 -2.87 -12.83 6.12
C ALA A 166 -4.38 -12.81 6.37
N ILE A 167 -5.14 -13.73 5.76
CA ILE A 167 -6.60 -13.69 5.80
C ILE A 167 -7.16 -14.49 6.97
N LYS A 168 -6.81 -15.78 7.09
CA LYS A 168 -7.31 -16.64 8.19
C LYS A 168 -7.03 -16.09 9.59
N PRO A 169 -5.88 -15.46 9.88
CA PRO A 169 -5.62 -14.89 11.20
C PRO A 169 -6.53 -13.73 11.58
N LEU A 170 -7.25 -13.12 10.62
CA LEU A 170 -8.15 -12.00 10.90
C LEU A 170 -9.26 -12.40 11.87
N LEU A 171 -9.86 -13.59 11.73
CA LEU A 171 -10.93 -14.03 12.64
C LEU A 171 -10.47 -14.11 14.10
N PRO A 172 -9.40 -14.86 14.46
CA PRO A 172 -8.94 -14.88 15.85
C PRO A 172 -8.45 -13.51 16.35
N GLN A 173 -7.91 -12.65 15.47
CA GLN A 173 -7.57 -11.26 15.84
C GLN A 173 -8.80 -10.43 16.20
N LEU A 174 -9.89 -10.54 15.43
CA LEU A 174 -11.16 -9.88 15.72
C LEU A 174 -11.76 -10.38 17.05
N LEU A 175 -11.75 -11.70 17.25
CA LEU A 175 -12.26 -12.33 18.48
C LEU A 175 -11.44 -11.97 19.72
N ASN A 176 -10.21 -11.50 19.55
CA ASN A 176 -9.46 -10.94 20.66
C ASN A 176 -10.08 -9.64 21.19
N CYS A 177 -10.91 -8.92 20.45
CA CYS A 177 -11.43 -7.60 20.86
C CYS A 177 -12.93 -7.61 21.21
N PRO A 178 -13.41 -8.40 22.21
CA PRO A 178 -14.83 -8.58 22.50
C PRO A 178 -15.53 -7.31 23.00
N SER A 179 -14.78 -6.26 23.34
CA SER A 179 -15.35 -4.95 23.68
C SER A 179 -15.74 -4.12 22.47
N LEU A 180 -15.24 -4.45 21.27
CA LEU A 180 -15.47 -3.71 20.03
C LEU A 180 -16.49 -4.38 19.11
N LEU A 181 -16.59 -5.71 19.17
CA LEU A 181 -17.54 -6.51 18.40
C LEU A 181 -17.82 -7.84 19.11
N ASP A 182 -18.98 -8.42 18.83
CA ASP A 182 -19.34 -9.78 19.28
C ASP A 182 -18.90 -10.86 18.26
N GLU A 183 -19.08 -12.12 18.63
CA GLU A 183 -18.68 -13.27 17.80
C GLU A 183 -19.47 -13.35 16.48
N GLU A 184 -20.74 -12.94 16.48
CA GLU A 184 -21.59 -12.98 15.30
C GLU A 184 -21.14 -11.93 14.26
N GLU A 185 -20.91 -10.70 14.71
CA GLU A 185 -20.37 -9.64 13.88
C GLU A 185 -18.97 -10.01 13.34
N ALA A 186 -18.10 -10.56 14.18
CA ALA A 186 -16.76 -11.01 13.76
C ALA A 186 -16.84 -12.07 12.64
N ALA A 187 -17.76 -13.03 12.76
CA ALA A 187 -17.97 -14.06 11.75
C ALA A 187 -18.48 -13.48 10.42
N VAL A 188 -19.43 -12.54 10.45
CA VAL A 188 -19.96 -11.87 9.25
C VAL A 188 -18.86 -11.08 8.53
N ILE A 189 -18.07 -10.31 9.29
CA ILE A 189 -16.98 -9.50 8.74
C ILE A 189 -15.90 -10.40 8.14
N PHE A 190 -15.46 -11.44 8.86
CA PHE A 190 -14.47 -12.37 8.37
C PHE A 190 -14.94 -13.07 7.08
N ALA A 191 -16.18 -13.56 7.05
CA ALA A 191 -16.74 -14.20 5.87
C ALA A 191 -16.75 -13.27 4.65
N ALA A 192 -17.04 -11.97 4.85
CA ALA A 192 -16.99 -10.99 3.78
C ALA A 192 -15.56 -10.76 3.25
N VAL A 193 -14.57 -10.63 4.14
CA VAL A 193 -13.15 -10.48 3.76
C VAL A 193 -12.66 -11.73 3.03
N GLU A 194 -12.92 -12.92 3.56
CA GLU A 194 -12.49 -14.19 2.97
C GLU A 194 -13.14 -14.42 1.60
N ALA A 195 -14.44 -14.16 1.47
CA ALA A 195 -15.14 -14.26 0.19
C ALA A 195 -14.57 -13.27 -0.84
N ASP A 196 -14.30 -12.02 -0.45
CA ASP A 196 -13.67 -11.04 -1.35
C ASP A 196 -12.23 -11.42 -1.71
N PHE A 197 -11.46 -12.04 -0.82
CA PHE A 197 -10.11 -12.52 -1.14
C PHE A 197 -10.14 -13.72 -2.11
N LEU A 198 -11.03 -14.68 -1.88
CA LEU A 198 -11.08 -15.93 -2.64
C LEU A 198 -11.69 -15.75 -4.03
N ARG A 199 -12.55 -14.76 -4.25
CA ARG A 199 -13.21 -14.54 -5.55
C ARG A 199 -12.20 -14.37 -6.69
N ALA A 200 -12.60 -14.80 -7.88
CA ALA A 200 -11.88 -14.45 -9.11
C ALA A 200 -11.90 -12.93 -9.33
N CYS A 201 -10.77 -12.35 -9.74
CA CYS A 201 -10.69 -10.94 -10.12
C CYS A 201 -11.30 -10.76 -11.52
N PRO A 202 -12.42 -10.03 -11.69
CA PRO A 202 -12.99 -9.75 -13.00
C PRO A 202 -12.01 -9.02 -13.91
N LEU A 203 -12.08 -9.25 -15.22
CA LEU A 203 -11.15 -8.66 -16.19
C LEU A 203 -11.09 -7.12 -16.11
N GLU A 204 -12.21 -6.47 -15.79
CA GLU A 204 -12.29 -5.02 -15.62
C GLU A 204 -11.61 -4.49 -14.35
N GLU A 205 -11.30 -5.36 -13.38
CA GLU A 205 -10.56 -5.02 -12.16
C GLU A 205 -9.07 -5.37 -12.24
N GLN A 206 -8.70 -6.28 -13.14
CA GLN A 206 -7.32 -6.75 -13.29
C GLN A 206 -6.40 -5.62 -13.73
N CYS A 207 -5.29 -5.49 -13.02
CA CYS A 207 -4.19 -4.63 -13.42
C CYS A 207 -2.85 -5.22 -12.96
N PHE A 208 -1.77 -4.68 -13.52
CA PHE A 208 -0.44 -4.97 -13.01
C PHE A 208 -0.27 -4.28 -11.65
N VAL A 209 0.20 -5.02 -10.65
CA VAL A 209 0.32 -4.56 -9.25
C VAL A 209 1.69 -4.88 -8.67
N LEU A 210 2.05 -4.18 -7.59
CA LEU A 210 3.15 -4.54 -6.72
C LEU A 210 2.82 -5.79 -5.89
N GLY A 211 1.59 -5.89 -5.39
CA GLY A 211 1.05 -7.08 -4.72
C GLY A 211 1.24 -7.12 -3.20
N ASP A 212 2.26 -6.47 -2.67
CA ASP A 212 2.48 -6.26 -1.23
C ASP A 212 2.92 -4.81 -0.97
N CYS A 213 1.97 -3.88 -1.07
CA CYS A 213 2.25 -2.45 -1.07
C CYS A 213 2.14 -1.85 0.34
N TRP A 214 3.16 -2.10 1.15
CA TRP A 214 3.27 -1.57 2.51
C TRP A 214 4.32 -0.44 2.63
N THR A 215 4.36 0.24 3.78
CA THR A 215 5.29 1.37 4.02
C THR A 215 6.77 0.99 3.96
N GLY A 216 7.12 -0.29 4.12
CA GLY A 216 8.49 -0.78 3.97
C GLY A 216 8.93 -0.96 2.51
N ALA A 217 7.98 -1.05 1.57
CA ALA A 217 8.25 -1.16 0.14
C ALA A 217 8.50 0.20 -0.53
N VAL A 218 8.31 1.30 0.20
CA VAL A 218 8.44 2.68 -0.31
C VAL A 218 9.60 3.38 0.35
N LEU A 219 10.56 3.85 -0.46
CA LEU A 219 11.77 4.53 -0.03
C LEU A 219 11.69 6.03 -0.35
N LEU A 220 12.14 6.90 0.57
CA LEU A 220 12.13 8.35 0.35
C LEU A 220 13.52 8.98 0.56
N ASP A 221 13.89 9.90 -0.32
CA ASP A 221 14.99 10.85 -0.13
C ASP A 221 14.43 12.24 0.14
N LEU A 222 14.38 12.62 1.41
CA LEU A 222 13.90 13.92 1.89
C LEU A 222 15.04 14.94 2.03
N SER A 223 16.26 14.62 1.56
CA SER A 223 17.37 15.56 1.60
C SER A 223 17.01 16.84 0.83
N PRO A 224 17.38 18.03 1.34
CA PRO A 224 17.16 19.28 0.61
C PRO A 224 17.80 19.17 -0.77
N ALA A 225 16.99 19.24 -1.82
CA ALA A 225 17.45 19.03 -3.18
C ALA A 225 18.54 20.03 -3.56
N VAL A 226 19.74 19.54 -3.90
CA VAL A 226 20.75 20.35 -4.59
C VAL A 226 20.49 20.23 -6.10
N GLY A 227 19.38 20.79 -6.57
CA GLY A 227 19.02 20.78 -7.99
C GLY A 227 17.52 20.71 -8.28
N PRO A 228 17.12 20.67 -9.56
CA PRO A 228 15.71 20.68 -10.01
C PRO A 228 14.98 19.35 -9.78
N MET A 229 15.69 18.30 -9.34
CA MET A 229 15.09 17.02 -9.02
C MET A 229 14.58 17.09 -7.59
N GLY A 230 13.26 17.28 -7.43
CA GLY A 230 12.59 17.23 -6.11
C GLY A 230 12.72 15.87 -5.42
N VAL A 231 11.97 15.66 -4.33
CA VAL A 231 12.02 14.47 -3.45
C VAL A 231 12.27 13.14 -4.17
N GLY A 232 13.29 12.38 -3.75
CA GLY A 232 13.56 11.06 -4.32
C GLY A 232 12.53 10.04 -3.82
N VAL A 233 11.98 9.21 -4.69
CA VAL A 233 11.01 8.16 -4.33
C VAL A 233 11.42 6.85 -4.99
N GLY A 234 11.56 5.80 -4.21
CA GLY A 234 11.86 4.44 -4.66
C GLY A 234 10.74 3.46 -4.30
N VAL A 235 10.49 2.46 -5.14
CA VAL A 235 9.59 1.34 -4.86
C VAL A 235 10.34 0.01 -5.04
N ILE A 236 10.33 -0.80 -3.98
CA ILE A 236 11.00 -2.10 -3.91
C ILE A 236 9.99 -3.21 -3.62
N ASP A 237 10.48 -4.41 -3.33
CA ASP A 237 9.67 -5.55 -2.87
C ASP A 237 8.64 -6.07 -3.90
N TRP A 238 9.09 -6.17 -5.15
CA TRP A 238 8.27 -6.59 -6.30
C TRP A 238 7.91 -8.09 -6.30
N GLU A 239 7.98 -8.75 -5.15
CA GLU A 239 7.96 -10.20 -5.13
C GLU A 239 6.58 -10.84 -5.28
N PHE A 240 5.53 -10.11 -4.93
CA PHE A 240 4.13 -10.47 -5.07
C PHE A 240 3.46 -9.88 -6.33
N SER A 241 4.25 -9.25 -7.21
CA SER A 241 3.72 -8.57 -8.39
C SER A 241 3.12 -9.54 -9.40
N ASN A 242 1.94 -9.21 -9.91
CA ASN A 242 1.22 -10.03 -10.87
C ASN A 242 0.26 -9.18 -11.73
N THR A 243 -0.32 -9.77 -12.77
CA THR A 243 -1.23 -9.09 -13.71
C THR A 243 -2.71 -9.32 -13.41
N ALA A 244 -3.03 -10.31 -12.57
CA ALA A 244 -4.39 -10.58 -12.10
C ALA A 244 -4.74 -9.80 -10.81
N GLY A 245 -3.96 -8.75 -10.53
CA GLY A 245 -4.00 -8.01 -9.28
C GLY A 245 -5.14 -7.01 -9.19
N ARG A 246 -5.20 -6.32 -8.05
CA ARG A 246 -6.19 -5.27 -7.75
C ARG A 246 -5.48 -3.96 -7.47
N GLY A 247 -5.81 -2.93 -8.24
CA GLY A 247 -5.17 -1.62 -8.10
C GLY A 247 -5.66 -0.88 -6.87
N ILE A 248 -6.78 -0.15 -6.99
CA ILE A 248 -7.29 0.64 -5.86
C ILE A 248 -7.70 -0.24 -4.67
N ASN A 249 -8.27 -1.41 -4.93
CA ASN A 249 -8.75 -2.40 -3.96
C ASN A 249 -7.70 -3.49 -3.64
N GLY A 250 -6.42 -3.20 -3.88
CA GLY A 250 -5.28 -3.98 -3.44
C GLY A 250 -4.17 -3.01 -3.01
N ASP A 251 -3.21 -2.74 -3.89
CA ASP A 251 -2.03 -1.91 -3.62
C ASP A 251 -2.35 -0.58 -2.92
N VAL A 252 -3.31 0.20 -3.45
CA VAL A 252 -3.65 1.51 -2.86
C VAL A 252 -4.32 1.37 -1.49
N SER A 253 -5.23 0.39 -1.36
CA SER A 253 -5.93 0.13 -0.10
C SER A 253 -4.95 -0.29 0.98
N GLN A 254 -3.98 -1.16 0.65
CA GLN A 254 -2.95 -1.64 1.56
C GLN A 254 -1.99 -0.50 1.95
N PHE A 255 -1.48 0.28 0.99
CA PHE A 255 -0.57 1.38 1.29
C PHE A 255 -1.21 2.42 2.21
N LEU A 256 -2.43 2.83 1.88
CA LEU A 256 -3.17 3.79 2.70
C LEU A 256 -3.53 3.20 4.07
N ALA A 257 -3.75 1.89 4.20
CA ALA A 257 -4.01 1.26 5.50
C ALA A 257 -2.80 1.39 6.43
N HIS A 258 -1.59 1.23 5.89
CA HIS A 258 -0.37 1.44 6.66
C HIS A 258 -0.20 2.89 7.12
N LEU A 259 -0.44 3.86 6.23
CA LEU A 259 -0.40 5.29 6.60
C LEU A 259 -1.49 5.63 7.63
N GLU A 260 -2.67 5.03 7.51
CA GLU A 260 -3.76 5.18 8.46
C GLU A 260 -3.39 4.62 9.85
N CYS A 261 -2.71 3.48 9.90
CA CYS A 261 -2.20 2.93 11.16
C CYS A 261 -1.23 3.92 11.84
N LEU A 262 -0.34 4.55 11.07
CA LEU A 262 0.56 5.59 11.58
C LEU A 262 -0.23 6.81 12.10
N ARG A 263 -1.27 7.26 11.39
CA ARG A 263 -2.14 8.36 11.84
C ARG A 263 -2.84 8.05 13.16
N VAL A 264 -3.38 6.83 13.30
CA VAL A 264 -3.98 6.37 14.56
C VAL A 264 -2.93 6.34 15.68
N ALA A 265 -1.72 5.85 15.40
CA ALA A 265 -0.63 5.81 16.37
C ALA A 265 -0.23 7.20 16.88
N VAL A 266 -0.16 8.21 15.99
CA VAL A 266 0.09 9.61 16.35
C VAL A 266 -0.91 10.09 17.43
N HIS A 267 -2.19 9.78 17.27
CA HIS A 267 -3.25 10.21 18.20
C HIS A 267 -3.24 9.51 19.57
N THR A 268 -2.31 8.59 19.81
CA THR A 268 -2.09 7.99 21.13
C THR A 268 -0.97 8.64 21.92
N ARG A 269 -0.32 9.67 21.36
CA ARG A 269 0.77 10.43 21.99
C ARG A 269 0.30 11.76 22.56
N GLU A 270 1.16 12.39 23.38
CA GLU A 270 0.91 13.73 23.90
C GLU A 270 0.81 14.77 22.77
N VAL A 271 -0.16 15.69 22.89
CA VAL A 271 -0.55 16.69 21.87
C VAL A 271 0.63 17.59 21.42
N GLN A 272 1.66 17.75 22.23
CA GLN A 272 2.81 18.60 21.89
C GLN A 272 3.81 17.93 20.92
N LEU A 273 3.74 16.61 20.74
CA LEU A 273 4.70 15.81 19.94
C LEU A 273 4.15 15.34 18.58
N VAL A 274 2.90 15.70 18.25
CA VAL A 274 2.13 15.08 17.15
C VAL A 274 2.05 15.92 15.87
N SER A 275 2.37 17.21 15.91
CA SER A 275 2.04 18.14 14.82
C SER A 275 2.83 17.85 13.54
N GLY A 276 4.13 17.54 13.64
CA GLY A 276 4.96 17.25 12.47
C GLY A 276 4.63 15.91 11.82
N HIS A 277 4.49 14.85 12.63
CA HIS A 277 4.07 13.53 12.17
C HIS A 277 2.74 13.59 11.40
N LEU A 278 1.73 14.24 11.98
CA LEU A 278 0.41 14.35 11.35
C LEU A 278 0.47 15.19 10.07
N SER A 279 1.24 16.28 10.07
CA SER A 279 1.42 17.12 8.88
C SER A 279 2.09 16.35 7.73
N ALA A 280 3.13 15.56 8.04
CA ALA A 280 3.80 14.72 7.04
C ALA A 280 2.88 13.62 6.48
N LEU A 281 2.18 12.89 7.35
CA LEU A 281 1.24 11.83 6.94
C LEU A 281 0.10 12.39 6.08
N ASN A 282 -0.52 13.48 6.51
CA ASN A 282 -1.58 14.14 5.75
C ASN A 282 -1.06 14.62 4.39
N ALA A 283 0.13 15.23 4.35
CA ALA A 283 0.72 15.70 3.10
C ALA A 283 0.96 14.55 2.10
N ILE A 284 1.52 13.41 2.55
CA ILE A 284 1.70 12.22 1.71
C ILE A 284 0.34 11.73 1.17
N VAL A 285 -0.65 11.55 2.06
CA VAL A 285 -1.97 11.02 1.67
C VAL A 285 -2.68 11.97 0.71
N GLU A 286 -2.67 13.27 0.99
CA GLU A 286 -3.26 14.29 0.11
C GLU A 286 -2.63 14.28 -1.28
N GLY A 287 -1.30 14.36 -1.38
CA GLY A 287 -0.59 14.32 -2.66
C GLY A 287 -0.84 13.02 -3.42
N PHE A 288 -0.87 11.89 -2.72
CA PHE A 288 -1.16 10.59 -3.31
C PHE A 288 -2.57 10.54 -3.90
N VAL A 289 -3.58 10.84 -3.08
CA VAL A 289 -5.00 10.76 -3.46
C VAL A 289 -5.29 11.73 -4.60
N GLU A 290 -4.84 12.99 -4.49
CA GLU A 290 -5.03 14.02 -5.51
C GLU A 290 -4.45 13.58 -6.85
N LYS A 291 -3.18 13.15 -6.86
CA LYS A 291 -2.51 12.80 -8.10
C LYS A 291 -3.06 11.53 -8.73
N TYR A 292 -3.39 10.54 -7.91
CA TYR A 292 -3.98 9.30 -8.40
C TYR A 292 -5.34 9.56 -9.05
N ARG A 293 -6.23 10.32 -8.39
CA ARG A 293 -7.56 10.66 -8.93
C ARG A 293 -7.47 11.47 -10.23
N THR A 294 -6.51 12.39 -10.32
CA THR A 294 -6.32 13.23 -11.51
C THR A 294 -5.99 12.38 -12.75
N ILE A 295 -5.27 11.27 -12.58
CA ILE A 295 -4.88 10.38 -13.68
C ILE A 295 -5.93 9.28 -13.89
N GLN A 296 -6.47 8.71 -12.81
CA GLN A 296 -7.52 7.69 -12.85
C GLN A 296 -8.90 8.36 -12.76
N THR A 297 -9.38 8.84 -13.91
CA THR A 297 -10.68 9.53 -14.04
C THR A 297 -11.90 8.60 -14.05
N LYS A 298 -11.69 7.28 -13.89
CA LYS A 298 -12.77 6.30 -13.89
C LYS A 298 -13.59 6.38 -12.61
N GLU A 299 -14.91 6.34 -12.75
CA GLU A 299 -15.79 6.08 -11.62
C GLU A 299 -15.67 4.61 -11.20
N PHE A 300 -15.55 4.39 -9.89
CA PHE A 300 -15.47 3.05 -9.33
C PHE A 300 -16.85 2.54 -8.94
N ALA A 301 -17.16 1.32 -9.39
CA ALA A 301 -18.36 0.60 -8.98
C ALA A 301 -18.35 0.32 -7.47
N ASP A 302 -19.54 0.23 -6.86
CA ASP A 302 -19.70 -0.06 -5.42
C ASP A 302 -19.01 -1.36 -5.00
N ARG A 303 -18.93 -2.34 -5.90
CA ARG A 303 -18.17 -3.58 -5.71
C ARG A 303 -16.69 -3.33 -5.42
N ILE A 304 -16.05 -2.44 -6.18
CA ILE A 304 -14.63 -2.08 -6.00
C ILE A 304 -14.45 -1.30 -4.70
N MET A 305 -15.38 -0.39 -4.39
CA MET A 305 -15.41 0.34 -3.11
C MET A 305 -15.47 -0.60 -1.91
N ARG A 306 -16.38 -1.59 -1.93
CA ARG A 306 -16.48 -2.61 -0.87
C ARG A 306 -15.19 -3.42 -0.75
N SER A 307 -14.64 -3.89 -1.87
CA SER A 307 -13.38 -4.64 -1.89
C SER A 307 -12.21 -3.81 -1.34
N ALA A 308 -12.13 -2.52 -1.68
CA ALA A 308 -11.13 -1.61 -1.15
C ALA A 308 -11.27 -1.43 0.37
N TYR A 309 -12.49 -1.24 0.87
CA TYR A 309 -12.74 -1.13 2.32
C TYR A 309 -12.46 -2.44 3.08
N LEU A 310 -12.76 -3.61 2.48
CA LEU A 310 -12.41 -4.91 3.06
C LEU A 310 -10.90 -5.09 3.16
N SER A 311 -10.17 -4.85 2.07
CA SER A 311 -8.71 -4.93 2.03
C SER A 311 -8.06 -3.96 3.03
N HIS A 312 -8.48 -2.69 3.01
CA HIS A 312 -7.94 -1.67 3.90
C HIS A 312 -8.23 -1.95 5.37
N GLY A 313 -9.47 -2.31 5.71
CA GLY A 313 -9.87 -2.61 7.08
C GLY A 313 -9.18 -3.87 7.63
N ALA A 314 -9.08 -4.93 6.83
CA ALA A 314 -8.38 -6.15 7.20
C ALA A 314 -6.88 -5.88 7.44
N GLU A 315 -6.25 -5.08 6.58
CA GLU A 315 -4.84 -4.71 6.73
C GLU A 315 -4.57 -3.92 8.01
N ILE A 316 -5.43 -2.97 8.38
CA ILE A 316 -5.31 -2.22 9.64
C ILE A 316 -5.39 -3.18 10.85
N VAL A 317 -6.36 -4.10 10.86
CA VAL A 317 -6.53 -5.06 11.95
C VAL A 317 -5.30 -5.98 12.04
N ASN A 318 -4.85 -6.53 10.91
CA ASN A 318 -3.64 -7.34 10.84
C ASN A 318 -2.42 -6.58 11.35
N CYS A 319 -2.19 -5.34 10.89
CA CYS A 319 -1.12 -4.47 11.35
C CYS A 319 -1.17 -4.23 12.86
N ALA A 320 -2.36 -4.16 13.48
CA ALA A 320 -2.50 -4.00 14.92
C ALA A 320 -1.85 -5.15 15.72
N PHE A 321 -1.78 -6.35 15.13
CA PHE A 321 -1.25 -7.56 15.78
C PHE A 321 0.10 -8.03 15.22
N TRP A 322 0.42 -7.75 13.96
CA TRP A 322 1.69 -8.15 13.36
C TRP A 322 2.85 -7.23 13.69
N LYS A 323 2.56 -5.95 13.98
CA LYS A 323 3.58 -4.96 14.27
C LYS A 323 3.76 -4.75 15.76
N THR A 324 4.97 -4.36 16.13
CA THR A 324 5.27 -3.88 17.46
C THR A 324 4.97 -2.39 17.52
N TRP A 325 3.99 -2.04 18.33
CA TRP A 325 3.54 -0.67 18.53
C TRP A 325 4.06 -0.10 19.85
N ILE A 326 4.50 1.17 19.82
CA ILE A 326 4.89 1.92 21.02
C ILE A 326 3.67 2.73 21.43
N CYS A 327 2.98 2.26 22.48
CA CYS A 327 1.83 2.95 23.04
C CYS A 327 2.28 3.88 24.17
N GLU A 328 2.17 5.18 23.91
CA GLU A 328 2.52 6.25 24.85
C GLU A 328 1.27 6.88 25.50
N ASP A 329 0.10 6.24 25.35
CA ASP A 329 -1.15 6.74 25.92
C ASP A 329 -1.07 6.68 27.47
N PRO A 330 -1.09 7.83 28.17
CA PRO A 330 -0.95 7.87 29.62
C PRO A 330 -2.12 7.21 30.36
N GLN A 331 -3.25 6.99 29.68
CA GLN A 331 -4.42 6.32 30.22
C GLN A 331 -4.44 4.82 29.91
N CYS A 332 -3.43 4.30 29.19
CA CYS A 332 -3.35 2.89 28.84
C CYS A 332 -2.88 2.04 30.03
N SER A 333 -3.83 1.50 30.79
CA SER A 333 -3.58 0.65 31.96
C SER A 333 -2.64 -0.55 31.66
N SER A 334 -2.70 -1.09 30.44
CA SER A 334 -1.90 -2.22 29.98
C SER A 334 -0.42 -1.90 29.75
N CYS A 335 -0.10 -0.65 29.41
CA CYS A 335 1.25 -0.20 29.06
C CYS A 335 1.93 0.55 30.21
N VAL A 336 1.17 1.28 31.04
CA VAL A 336 1.69 2.04 32.19
C VAL A 336 2.36 1.14 33.25
N GLN A 337 1.99 -0.14 33.34
CA GLN A 337 2.58 -1.08 34.30
C GLN A 337 3.93 -1.70 33.89
N LYS A 338 4.37 -1.56 32.64
CA LYS A 338 5.65 -2.10 32.16
C LYS A 338 6.35 -1.08 31.27
N SER A 339 7.38 -0.45 31.81
CA SER A 339 8.32 0.48 31.15
C SER A 339 8.26 0.55 29.62
N GLY A 340 7.32 1.34 29.09
CA GLY A 340 7.34 1.97 27.76
C GLY A 340 7.27 1.07 26.51
N SER A 341 7.17 -0.25 26.61
CA SER A 341 7.06 -1.11 25.41
C SER A 341 6.11 -2.29 25.63
N CYS A 342 5.28 -2.58 24.64
CA CYS A 342 4.46 -3.79 24.59
C CYS A 342 5.13 -4.78 23.61
N PRO A 343 6.04 -5.67 24.08
CA PRO A 343 6.76 -6.59 23.20
C PRO A 343 5.88 -7.67 22.56
N GLN A 344 4.63 -7.79 23.00
CA GLN A 344 3.58 -8.57 22.34
C GLN A 344 2.31 -7.72 22.35
N PRO A 345 1.51 -7.69 21.25
CA PRO A 345 0.27 -6.96 21.20
C PRO A 345 -0.68 -7.55 22.24
N LYS A 346 -0.74 -6.91 23.41
CA LYS A 346 -1.77 -7.21 24.38
C LYS A 346 -3.02 -6.54 23.87
N VAL A 347 -4.02 -7.38 23.63
CA VAL A 347 -5.42 -7.08 23.32
C VAL A 347 -6.01 -5.88 24.08
N GLN A 348 -5.50 -5.58 25.28
CA GLN A 348 -5.98 -4.51 26.16
C GLN A 348 -5.20 -3.19 26.01
N CYS A 349 -4.34 -3.05 25.00
CA CYS A 349 -3.61 -1.81 24.72
C CYS A 349 -4.53 -0.80 24.01
N ASN A 350 -4.63 0.43 24.51
CA ASN A 350 -5.47 1.47 23.91
C ASN A 350 -5.15 1.71 22.42
N LEU A 351 -3.87 1.68 22.02
CA LEU A 351 -3.47 1.83 20.63
C LEU A 351 -3.95 0.68 19.76
N VAL A 352 -3.75 -0.57 20.20
CA VAL A 352 -4.26 -1.75 19.48
C VAL A 352 -5.78 -1.68 19.34
N SER A 353 -6.50 -1.34 20.41
CA SER A 353 -7.95 -1.16 20.36
C SER A 353 -8.39 -0.08 19.38
N LYS A 354 -7.69 1.07 19.34
CA LYS A 354 -7.97 2.15 18.38
C LYS A 354 -7.69 1.74 16.94
N LEU A 355 -6.63 0.97 16.69
CA LEU A 355 -6.33 0.42 15.37
C LEU A 355 -7.43 -0.55 14.92
N VAL A 356 -7.80 -1.50 15.79
CA VAL A 356 -8.88 -2.46 15.48
C VAL A 356 -10.21 -1.75 15.26
N ASP A 357 -10.58 -0.78 16.10
CA ASP A 357 -11.80 0.01 15.92
C ASP A 357 -11.79 0.80 14.59
N ARG A 358 -10.62 1.34 14.21
CA ARG A 358 -10.47 2.01 12.92
C ARG A 358 -10.63 1.04 11.76
N GLY A 359 -10.00 -0.13 11.81
CA GLY A 359 -10.16 -1.19 10.81
C GLY A 359 -11.62 -1.65 10.70
N LEU A 360 -12.29 -1.86 11.85
CA LEU A 360 -13.71 -2.22 11.91
C LEU A 360 -14.62 -1.17 11.29
N SER A 361 -14.29 0.12 11.39
CA SER A 361 -15.07 1.17 10.74
C SER A 361 -15.14 0.97 9.22
N PHE A 362 -14.02 0.60 8.58
CA PHE A 362 -13.99 0.27 7.15
C PHE A 362 -14.69 -1.06 6.85
N LEU A 363 -14.45 -2.10 7.66
CA LEU A 363 -15.09 -3.41 7.47
C LEU A 363 -16.62 -3.32 7.58
N ARG A 364 -17.13 -2.59 8.58
CA ARG A 364 -18.56 -2.28 8.76
C ARG A 364 -19.12 -1.48 7.58
N ALA A 365 -18.37 -0.49 7.09
CA ALA A 365 -18.78 0.25 5.89
C ALA A 365 -18.87 -0.68 4.66
N ALA A 366 -17.95 -1.63 4.53
CA ALA A 366 -17.92 -2.56 3.40
C ALA A 366 -19.08 -3.56 3.39
N VAL A 367 -19.61 -3.94 4.55
CA VAL A 367 -20.76 -4.86 4.69
C VAL A 367 -22.11 -4.14 4.86
N ALA A 368 -22.10 -2.81 5.01
CA ALA A 368 -23.31 -2.00 5.11
C ALA A 368 -24.18 -2.12 3.85
N LYS A 369 -25.49 -1.89 4.00
CA LYS A 369 -26.43 -1.87 2.85
C LYS A 369 -26.03 -0.82 1.82
N ASP A 370 -25.65 0.37 2.30
CA ASP A 370 -25.12 1.47 1.49
C ASP A 370 -23.72 1.86 2.00
N PRO A 371 -22.64 1.46 1.32
CA PRO A 371 -21.28 1.76 1.74
C PRO A 371 -20.92 3.25 1.58
N ARG A 372 -21.61 3.97 0.68
CA ARG A 372 -21.36 5.40 0.42
C ARG A 372 -21.91 6.28 1.53
N ALA A 373 -23.02 5.90 2.13
CA ALA A 373 -23.57 6.58 3.31
C ALA A 373 -22.63 6.53 4.54
N MET A 374 -21.60 5.68 4.50
CA MET A 374 -20.63 5.53 5.60
C MET A 374 -19.37 6.42 5.40
N THR A 375 -19.17 7.03 4.23
CA THR A 375 -18.01 7.87 3.90
C THR A 375 -17.79 8.99 4.92
N ASP A 376 -18.83 9.73 5.30
CA ASP A 376 -18.71 10.84 6.26
C ASP A 376 -18.22 10.38 7.63
N LYS A 377 -18.66 9.19 8.07
CA LYS A 377 -18.20 8.59 9.33
C LYS A 377 -16.74 8.16 9.24
N LEU A 378 -16.33 7.59 8.10
CA LEU A 378 -14.93 7.21 7.87
C LEU A 378 -14.01 8.44 7.89
N ARG A 379 -14.47 9.58 7.37
CA ARG A 379 -13.73 10.85 7.39
C ARG A 379 -13.53 11.41 8.80
N GLN A 380 -14.54 11.30 9.66
CA GLN A 380 -14.51 11.81 11.04
C GLN A 380 -13.65 10.95 11.99
N GLY A 381 -13.54 9.65 11.73
CA GLY A 381 -12.85 8.70 12.63
C GLY A 381 -11.34 8.89 12.80
N VAL A 382 -10.72 9.89 12.15
CA VAL A 382 -9.30 10.21 12.29
C VAL A 382 -9.05 11.47 13.11
N SER A 383 -10.07 12.27 13.42
CA SER A 383 -9.89 13.49 14.20
C SER A 383 -9.93 13.18 15.70
N PRO A 384 -9.07 13.81 16.53
CA PRO A 384 -9.25 13.77 17.97
C PRO A 384 -10.60 14.39 18.32
N SER A 385 -11.36 13.71 19.17
CA SER A 385 -12.62 14.21 19.71
C SER A 385 -12.39 15.60 20.35
N GLY A 386 -12.84 16.67 19.69
CA GLY A 386 -12.91 18.01 20.29
C GLY A 386 -12.06 19.14 19.68
N SER A 387 -11.45 18.99 18.50
CA SER A 387 -10.86 20.16 17.80
C SER A 387 -11.89 20.83 16.88
N ASP A 388 -12.34 22.03 17.23
CA ASP A 388 -13.28 22.93 16.51
C ASP A 388 -12.77 23.45 15.14
N GLY A 389 -11.82 22.75 14.53
CA GLY A 389 -11.30 23.01 13.19
C GLY A 389 -10.98 21.69 12.51
N ALA A 390 -12.01 20.89 12.22
CA ALA A 390 -11.86 19.63 11.50
C ALA A 390 -11.44 19.90 10.05
N GLN A 391 -10.14 20.07 9.80
CA GLN A 391 -9.60 19.78 8.47
C GLN A 391 -9.86 18.30 8.22
N THR A 392 -10.76 18.03 7.28
CA THR A 392 -11.08 16.69 6.81
C THR A 392 -9.87 16.16 6.05
N ALA A 393 -9.02 15.43 6.75
CA ALA A 393 -7.82 14.87 6.15
C ALA A 393 -8.19 13.83 5.08
N ALA A 394 -7.37 13.75 4.03
CA ALA A 394 -7.62 12.84 2.92
C ALA A 394 -7.50 11.36 3.34
N GLY A 395 -8.03 10.46 2.51
CA GLY A 395 -7.95 9.02 2.72
C GLY A 395 -8.55 8.19 1.59
N LEU A 396 -8.64 6.87 1.81
CA LEU A 396 -9.16 5.90 0.81
C LEU A 396 -10.60 6.24 0.37
N TYR A 397 -11.40 6.79 1.26
CA TYR A 397 -12.79 7.16 0.97
C TYR A 397 -12.93 8.26 -0.09
N ASP A 398 -11.93 9.12 -0.28
CA ASP A 398 -11.99 10.20 -1.26
C ASP A 398 -12.03 9.69 -2.70
N PHE A 399 -11.53 8.48 -2.98
CA PHE A 399 -11.60 7.91 -4.34
C PHE A 399 -13.01 7.56 -4.80
N PHE A 400 -13.94 7.42 -3.87
CA PHE A 400 -15.30 6.95 -4.14
C PHE A 400 -16.34 8.06 -4.05
N GLU A 401 -15.93 9.29 -3.85
CA GLU A 401 -16.82 10.44 -3.89
C GLU A 401 -17.24 10.75 -5.32
N ARG A 402 -18.53 11.07 -5.50
CA ARG A 402 -19.01 11.56 -6.79
C ARG A 402 -18.49 13.00 -6.99
N PRO A 403 -17.99 13.32 -8.20
CA PRO A 403 -17.53 14.67 -8.52
C PRO A 403 -18.64 15.73 -8.43
#